data_AF-A0A3Q1BBG1-F1
#
_entry.id   AF-A0A3Q1BBG1-F1
#
_cell.length_a   1.000
_cell.length_b   1.000
_cell.length_c   1.000
_cell.angle_alpha   90.00
_cell.angle_beta   90.00
_cell.angle_gamma   90.00
#
_symmetry.space_group_name_H-M   'P 1'
#
loop_
_entity.id
_entity.type
_entity.pdbx_description
1 polymer ?
#
loop_
_entity_poly.entity_id
_entity_poly.type
_entity_poly.pdbx_seq_one_letter_code
_entity_poly.pdbx_strand_id
1 'polypeptide(L)'
;MRLVIIDGFLRKYCNVKKKILPDVMKEFITNLISLLCSIGMSHNLPAPDFPLGNTTIKLDLTGMVGRAGKAWTKTYTMDFCTLSLFAFVSTFYNVLALSPKAVCLLQVDEGPCRGEIERYYYNTITQKCEIFYYGGCQGNANNFKSYQECQKTCFRIPKIPQICRFPKEEGPCRALFPRYFFNMTTMQCEPFYYGGCQGNSNRFQDLTSCMEYCSPHKTVPVLCLDHLDKGRCSASITRYYYNKATKMCEEFVYSGCGGSSNNFVSRQSCVDVCVKGAKKQTGQGKGRRMRRNRNNHITFLQA
;
A
#
# COMPACT_ATOMS: atom_id res chain seq x y z
N MET A 1 -50.10 3.93 3.90
CA MET A 1 -49.17 2.97 4.55
C MET A 1 -47.78 2.92 3.90
N ARG A 2 -47.19 4.05 3.48
CA ARG A 2 -45.83 4.11 2.88
C ARG A 2 -44.82 4.95 3.68
N LEU A 3 -45.20 5.42 4.87
CA LEU A 3 -44.36 6.30 5.71
C LEU A 3 -43.76 5.63 6.95
N VAL A 4 -44.07 4.36 7.23
CA VAL A 4 -43.55 3.65 8.43
C VAL A 4 -42.30 2.82 8.14
N ILE A 5 -41.97 2.57 6.87
CA ILE A 5 -40.82 1.72 6.48
C ILE A 5 -39.51 2.51 6.39
N ILE A 6 -39.57 3.83 6.14
CA ILE A 6 -38.38 4.68 5.98
C ILE A 6 -37.74 5.02 7.34
N ASP A 7 -38.55 5.17 8.40
CA ASP A 7 -38.04 5.49 9.74
C ASP A 7 -37.32 4.29 10.41
N GLY A 8 -37.76 3.06 10.10
CA GLY A 8 -37.12 1.83 10.58
C GLY A 8 -35.76 1.54 9.92
N PHE A 9 -35.60 1.88 8.63
CA PHE A 9 -34.34 1.66 7.90
C PHE A 9 -33.28 2.70 8.27
N LEU A 10 -33.68 3.97 8.44
CA LEU A 10 -32.79 5.06 8.88
C LEU A 10 -32.33 4.90 10.34
N ARG A 11 -33.19 4.46 11.27
CA ARG A 11 -32.76 4.20 12.68
C ARG A 11 -31.77 3.04 12.80
N LYS A 12 -31.84 2.04 11.93
CA LYS A 12 -30.91 0.91 11.90
C LYS A 12 -29.60 1.26 11.20
N TYR A 13 -29.64 2.09 10.15
CA TYR A 13 -28.43 2.59 9.47
C TYR A 13 -27.66 3.62 10.33
N CYS A 14 -28.36 4.48 11.07
CA CYS A 14 -27.74 5.45 11.99
C CYS A 14 -27.08 4.80 13.23
N ASN A 15 -27.54 3.64 13.70
CA ASN A 15 -26.96 2.98 14.89
C ASN A 15 -25.71 2.13 14.60
N VAL A 16 -25.34 1.89 13.34
CA VAL A 16 -24.21 0.99 12.99
C VAL A 16 -22.94 1.74 12.54
N LYS A 17 -23.00 3.05 12.25
CA LYS A 17 -21.81 3.80 11.77
C LYS A 17 -21.42 4.98 12.66
N LYS A 18 -21.25 4.73 13.96
CA LYS A 18 -20.67 5.72 14.89
C LYS A 18 -19.14 5.64 15.06
N LYS A 19 -18.41 4.80 14.30
CA LYS A 19 -17.00 4.50 14.66
C LYS A 19 -15.89 4.66 13.63
N ILE A 20 -16.13 4.93 12.35
CA ILE A 20 -15.02 5.11 11.38
C ILE A 20 -15.46 6.04 10.25
N LEU A 21 -15.64 7.33 10.55
CA LEU A 21 -15.72 8.35 9.52
C LEU A 21 -15.07 9.64 10.08
N PRO A 22 -13.95 10.13 9.53
CA PRO A 22 -13.39 11.43 9.92
C PRO A 22 -14.45 12.52 9.75
N ASP A 23 -14.50 13.48 10.67
CA ASP A 23 -15.60 14.46 10.75
C ASP A 23 -15.77 15.30 9.47
N VAL A 24 -14.69 15.50 8.71
CA VAL A 24 -14.70 16.12 7.37
C VAL A 24 -15.63 15.38 6.39
N MET A 25 -15.72 14.05 6.49
CA MET A 25 -16.55 13.23 5.62
C MET A 25 -18.03 13.26 6.06
N LYS A 26 -18.32 13.51 7.35
CA LYS A 26 -19.71 13.75 7.80
C LYS A 26 -20.22 15.06 7.23
N GLU A 27 -19.42 16.12 7.26
CA GLU A 27 -19.78 17.42 6.70
C GLU A 27 -19.96 17.34 5.17
N PHE A 28 -19.05 16.65 4.47
CA PHE A 28 -19.16 16.45 3.02
C PHE A 28 -20.38 15.60 2.61
N ILE A 29 -20.70 14.53 3.36
CA ILE A 29 -21.90 13.72 3.10
C ILE A 29 -23.17 14.51 3.43
N THR A 30 -23.17 15.31 4.49
CA THR A 30 -24.32 16.14 4.86
C THR A 30 -24.56 17.23 3.81
N ASN A 31 -23.50 17.87 3.31
CA ASN A 31 -23.56 18.85 2.23
C ASN A 31 -23.94 18.22 0.89
N LEU A 32 -23.48 17.01 0.57
CA LEU A 32 -23.85 16.28 -0.64
C LEU A 32 -25.32 15.82 -0.59
N ILE A 33 -25.80 15.32 0.55
CA ILE A 33 -27.22 14.97 0.75
C ILE A 33 -28.10 16.23 0.70
N SER A 34 -27.64 17.35 1.28
CA SER A 34 -28.33 18.64 1.21
C SER A 34 -28.38 19.20 -0.21
N LEU A 35 -27.29 19.12 -0.97
CA LEU A 35 -27.22 19.52 -2.38
C LEU A 35 -28.13 18.64 -3.25
N LEU A 36 -28.12 17.32 -3.06
CA LEU A 36 -29.00 16.38 -3.77
C LEU A 36 -30.48 16.59 -3.41
N CYS A 37 -30.80 16.91 -2.15
CA CYS A 37 -32.17 17.31 -1.75
C CYS A 37 -32.56 18.67 -2.34
N SER A 38 -31.64 19.62 -2.44
CA SER A 38 -31.91 20.97 -2.98
C SER A 38 -32.11 20.94 -4.50
N ILE A 39 -31.34 20.10 -5.22
CA ILE A 39 -31.54 19.83 -6.65
C ILE A 39 -32.87 19.08 -6.89
N GLY A 40 -33.28 18.21 -5.95
CA GLY A 40 -34.55 17.47 -6.00
C GLY A 40 -35.81 18.29 -5.68
N MET A 41 -35.69 19.53 -5.20
CA MET A 41 -36.84 20.40 -4.90
C MET A 41 -37.02 21.58 -5.86
N SER A 42 -36.22 21.67 -6.92
CA SER A 42 -36.29 22.80 -7.85
C SER A 42 -36.29 22.39 -9.32
N HIS A 43 -37.17 21.48 -9.75
CA HIS A 43 -37.53 21.36 -11.17
C HIS A 43 -39.00 20.93 -11.34
N ASN A 44 -39.88 21.92 -11.45
CA ASN A 44 -41.03 21.85 -12.34
C ASN A 44 -40.52 22.15 -13.77
N LEU A 45 -39.98 21.15 -14.48
CA LEU A 45 -39.71 21.23 -15.91
C LEU A 45 -40.01 19.86 -16.56
N PRO A 46 -40.59 19.84 -17.78
CA PRO A 46 -41.11 18.62 -18.40
C PRO A 46 -39.99 17.67 -18.82
N ALA A 47 -40.22 16.38 -18.63
CA ALA A 47 -39.30 15.31 -18.98
C ALA A 47 -39.09 15.20 -20.51
N PRO A 48 -37.86 15.00 -21.00
CA PRO A 48 -37.64 14.41 -22.31
C PRO A 48 -37.68 12.88 -22.19
N ASP A 49 -38.55 12.25 -23.00
CA ASP A 49 -38.65 10.80 -23.11
C ASP A 49 -37.35 10.20 -23.66
N PHE A 50 -36.59 9.54 -22.80
CA PHE A 50 -35.51 8.62 -23.18
C PHE A 50 -35.85 7.22 -22.67
N PRO A 51 -35.84 6.18 -23.52
CA PRO A 51 -36.11 4.82 -23.09
C PRO A 51 -34.91 4.28 -22.31
N LEU A 52 -34.95 4.37 -20.99
CA LEU A 52 -34.02 3.66 -20.12
C LEU A 52 -34.32 2.16 -20.18
N GLY A 53 -33.59 1.45 -21.03
CA GLY A 53 -33.56 -0.01 -21.02
C GLY A 53 -32.99 -0.51 -19.69
N ASN A 54 -33.86 -1.04 -18.82
CA ASN A 54 -33.48 -1.70 -17.58
C ASN A 54 -32.60 -2.92 -17.88
N THR A 55 -31.27 -2.78 -17.79
CA THR A 55 -30.37 -3.93 -17.94
C THR A 55 -30.39 -4.72 -16.63
N THR A 56 -30.97 -5.92 -16.67
CA THR A 56 -31.12 -6.78 -15.49
C THR A 56 -29.84 -7.59 -15.28
N ILE A 57 -29.04 -7.24 -14.28
CA ILE A 57 -27.90 -8.08 -13.87
C ILE A 57 -28.39 -9.08 -12.83
N LYS A 58 -28.52 -10.36 -13.22
CA LYS A 58 -28.82 -11.46 -12.30
C LYS A 58 -27.52 -11.95 -11.65
N LEU A 59 -27.42 -11.85 -10.33
CA LEU A 59 -26.37 -12.48 -9.53
C LEU A 59 -26.98 -13.70 -8.82
N ASP A 60 -26.75 -14.89 -9.37
CA ASP A 60 -27.12 -16.16 -8.72
C ASP A 60 -26.04 -16.56 -7.71
N LEU A 61 -26.31 -16.32 -6.43
CA LEU A 61 -25.53 -16.88 -5.33
C LEU A 61 -26.08 -18.26 -4.97
N THR A 62 -25.69 -19.29 -5.71
CA THR A 62 -25.91 -20.68 -5.31
C THR A 62 -24.84 -21.09 -4.30
N GLY A 63 -25.22 -21.35 -3.04
CA GLY A 63 -24.31 -22.02 -2.12
C GLY A 63 -24.42 -21.74 -0.62
N MET A 64 -25.58 -21.40 -0.06
CA MET A 64 -25.78 -21.52 1.39
C MET A 64 -26.94 -22.46 1.71
N VAL A 65 -26.59 -23.74 1.94
CA VAL A 65 -27.52 -24.76 2.42
C VAL A 65 -27.86 -24.46 3.87
N GLY A 66 -29.02 -23.84 4.10
CA GLY A 66 -29.62 -23.75 5.43
C GLY A 66 -30.10 -25.12 5.90
N ARG A 67 -30.08 -25.34 7.22
CA ARG A 67 -30.38 -26.60 7.94
C ARG A 67 -31.79 -27.21 7.74
N ALA A 68 -32.58 -26.73 6.79
CA ALA A 68 -33.95 -27.16 6.54
C ALA A 68 -34.25 -27.50 5.05
N GLY A 69 -33.23 -27.67 4.20
CA GLY A 69 -33.38 -28.28 2.86
C GLY A 69 -34.24 -27.53 1.83
N LYS A 70 -34.70 -26.30 2.11
CA LYS A 70 -35.42 -25.48 1.13
C LYS A 70 -34.47 -24.49 0.46
N ALA A 71 -34.37 -24.57 -0.86
CA ALA A 71 -33.71 -23.57 -1.67
C ALA A 71 -34.57 -22.29 -1.68
N TRP A 72 -33.98 -21.15 -1.33
CA TRP A 72 -34.61 -19.84 -1.47
C TRP A 72 -33.79 -19.01 -2.44
N THR A 73 -34.40 -18.56 -3.53
CA THR A 73 -33.81 -17.57 -4.44
C THR A 73 -34.24 -16.18 -3.97
N LYS A 74 -33.29 -15.33 -3.56
CA LYS A 74 -33.55 -13.91 -3.32
C LYS A 74 -33.06 -13.12 -4.53
N THR A 75 -34.00 -12.55 -5.27
CA THR A 75 -33.70 -11.65 -6.40
C THR A 75 -33.59 -10.23 -5.87
N TYR A 76 -32.43 -9.60 -6.04
CA TYR A 76 -32.20 -8.20 -5.69
C TYR A 76 -32.19 -7.37 -6.98
N THR A 77 -33.12 -6.42 -7.09
CA THR A 77 -33.18 -5.43 -8.17
C THR A 77 -32.43 -4.18 -7.73
N MET A 78 -31.26 -3.94 -8.32
CA MET A 78 -30.47 -2.74 -8.07
C MET A 78 -30.77 -1.72 -9.17
N ASP A 79 -31.29 -0.55 -8.82
CA ASP A 79 -31.54 0.54 -9.77
C ASP A 79 -30.21 1.10 -10.29
N PHE A 80 -30.16 1.63 -11.51
CA PHE A 80 -28.96 2.19 -12.15
C PHE A 80 -28.33 3.31 -11.30
N CYS A 81 -29.16 4.09 -10.60
CA CYS A 81 -28.71 5.08 -9.61
C CYS A 81 -27.97 4.44 -8.42
N THR A 82 -28.38 3.24 -7.98
CA THR A 82 -27.70 2.55 -6.87
C THR A 82 -26.35 2.01 -7.31
N LEU A 83 -26.26 1.42 -8.50
CA LEU A 83 -24.98 0.90 -9.03
C LEU A 83 -23.97 2.02 -9.31
N SER A 84 -24.45 3.14 -9.86
CA SER A 84 -23.61 4.33 -10.07
C SER A 84 -23.15 4.94 -8.76
N LEU A 85 -24.02 5.05 -7.74
CA LEU A 85 -23.62 5.48 -6.39
C LEU A 85 -22.59 4.54 -5.76
N PHE A 86 -22.77 3.21 -5.85
CA PHE A 86 -21.80 2.24 -5.34
C PHE A 86 -20.45 2.32 -6.06
N ALA A 87 -20.45 2.54 -7.38
CA ALA A 87 -19.23 2.73 -8.17
C ALA A 87 -18.51 4.04 -7.82
N PHE A 88 -19.25 5.15 -7.69
CA PHE A 88 -18.71 6.43 -7.25
C PHE A 88 -18.16 6.36 -5.83
N VAL A 89 -18.89 5.76 -4.90
CA VAL A 89 -18.46 5.60 -3.51
C VAL A 89 -17.23 4.69 -3.42
N SER A 90 -17.18 3.59 -4.17
CA SER A 90 -16.02 2.69 -4.21
C SER A 90 -14.78 3.38 -4.80
N THR A 91 -14.91 4.12 -5.89
CA THR A 91 -13.80 4.87 -6.49
C THR A 91 -13.31 6.00 -5.57
N PHE A 92 -14.22 6.72 -4.90
CA PHE A 92 -13.87 7.77 -3.94
C PHE A 92 -13.21 7.22 -2.66
N TYR A 93 -13.66 6.06 -2.16
CA TYR A 93 -13.01 5.39 -1.02
C TYR A 93 -11.56 4.98 -1.32
N ASN A 94 -11.26 4.56 -2.55
CA ASN A 94 -9.89 4.23 -2.94
C ASN A 94 -8.99 5.47 -3.05
N VAL A 95 -9.56 6.65 -3.34
CA VAL A 95 -8.84 7.93 -3.37
C VAL A 95 -8.54 8.46 -1.96
N LEU A 96 -9.43 8.23 -0.99
CA LEU A 96 -9.29 8.70 0.40
C LEU A 96 -8.49 7.73 1.30
N ALA A 97 -8.25 6.50 0.87
CA ALA A 97 -7.49 5.53 1.64
C ALA A 97 -6.01 5.94 1.72
N LEU A 98 -5.57 6.35 2.91
CA LEU A 98 -4.17 6.70 3.16
C LEU A 98 -3.28 5.50 2.82
N SER A 99 -2.22 5.72 2.03
CA SER A 99 -1.32 4.62 1.66
C SER A 99 -0.67 4.00 2.90
N PRO A 100 -0.35 2.69 2.91
CA PRO A 100 0.29 2.05 4.06
C PRO A 100 1.58 2.75 4.50
N LYS A 101 2.34 3.33 3.56
CA LYS A 101 3.53 4.13 3.88
C LYS A 101 3.17 5.39 4.66
N ALA A 102 2.16 6.13 4.20
CA ALA A 102 1.73 7.36 4.85
C ALA A 102 1.17 7.09 6.26
N VAL A 103 0.43 6.00 6.45
CA VAL A 103 -0.06 5.57 7.78
C VAL A 103 1.09 5.42 8.77
N CYS A 104 2.12 4.67 8.40
CA CYS A 104 3.24 4.34 9.28
C CYS A 104 4.18 5.53 9.56
N LEU A 105 4.04 6.66 8.85
CA LEU A 105 4.86 7.86 9.02
C LEU A 105 4.16 8.94 9.86
N LEU A 106 2.92 8.69 10.29
CA LEU A 106 2.23 9.57 11.23
C LEU A 106 2.87 9.47 12.62
N GLN A 107 2.91 10.59 13.34
CA GLN A 107 3.31 10.60 14.75
C GLN A 107 2.33 9.78 15.59
N VAL A 108 2.76 9.30 16.74
CA VAL A 108 1.86 8.65 17.69
C VAL A 108 0.82 9.66 18.20
N ASP A 109 -0.41 9.21 18.37
CA ASP A 109 -1.52 10.04 18.87
C ASP A 109 -2.38 9.22 19.83
N GLU A 110 -2.29 9.57 21.11
CA GLU A 110 -3.02 8.92 22.21
C GLU A 110 -4.51 9.31 22.21
N GLY A 111 -4.85 10.44 21.60
CA GLY A 111 -6.18 11.04 21.68
C GLY A 111 -6.52 11.62 23.06
N PRO A 112 -7.67 12.28 23.20
CA PRO A 112 -8.03 13.01 24.42
C PRO A 112 -8.67 12.15 25.51
N CYS A 113 -9.02 10.90 25.21
CA CYS A 113 -9.62 9.99 26.19
C CYS A 113 -8.56 9.42 27.14
N ARG A 114 -8.98 9.02 28.36
CA ARG A 114 -8.07 8.59 29.45
C ARG A 114 -7.97 7.07 29.62
N GLY A 115 -8.29 6.31 28.58
CA GLY A 115 -8.09 4.86 28.59
C GLY A 115 -6.61 4.51 28.49
N GLU A 116 -6.22 3.36 29.04
CA GLU A 116 -4.85 2.84 28.96
C GLU A 116 -4.87 1.57 28.10
N ILE A 117 -5.08 1.75 26.80
CA ILE A 117 -5.23 0.63 25.87
C ILE A 117 -3.90 0.39 25.16
N GLU A 118 -3.26 -0.74 25.47
CA GLU A 118 -2.04 -1.16 24.76
C GLU A 118 -2.31 -1.29 23.25
N ARG A 119 -1.52 -0.57 22.46
CA ARG A 119 -1.53 -0.59 21.00
C ARG A 119 -0.11 -0.57 20.48
N TYR A 120 0.04 -0.85 19.20
CA TYR A 120 1.33 -0.81 18.50
C TYR A 120 1.33 0.33 17.50
N TYR A 121 2.45 1.04 17.38
CA TYR A 121 2.67 2.05 16.34
C TYR A 121 4.03 1.83 15.70
N TYR A 122 4.22 2.34 14.49
CA TYR A 122 5.53 2.37 13.85
C TYR A 122 6.29 3.62 14.30
N ASN A 123 7.36 3.42 15.06
CA ASN A 123 8.26 4.48 15.46
C ASN A 123 9.26 4.76 14.32
N THR A 124 9.20 5.96 13.74
CA THR A 124 10.05 6.36 12.61
C THR A 124 11.51 6.57 13.01
N ILE A 125 11.78 6.90 14.28
CA ILE A 125 13.12 7.08 14.84
C ILE A 125 13.81 5.71 14.98
N THR A 126 13.16 4.75 15.64
CA THR A 126 13.77 3.42 15.83
C THR A 126 13.58 2.51 14.61
N GLN A 127 12.67 2.86 13.70
CA GLN A 127 12.19 2.06 12.56
C GLN A 127 11.68 0.67 12.97
N LYS A 128 10.95 0.63 14.10
CA LYS A 128 10.37 -0.58 14.69
C LYS A 128 8.92 -0.34 15.05
N CYS A 129 8.17 -1.42 15.14
CA CYS A 129 6.85 -1.41 15.75
C CYS A 129 7.03 -1.46 17.27
N GLU A 130 6.48 -0.49 17.97
CA GLU A 130 6.64 -0.31 19.42
C GLU A 130 5.27 -0.15 20.07
N ILE A 131 5.22 -0.38 21.38
CA ILE A 131 4.00 -0.23 22.17
C ILE A 131 3.78 1.24 22.50
N PHE A 132 2.52 1.67 22.51
CA PHE A 132 2.07 2.92 23.12
C PHE A 132 0.69 2.71 23.76
N TYR A 133 0.27 3.66 24.61
CA TYR A 133 -1.02 3.60 25.29
C TYR A 133 -2.02 4.53 24.62
N TYR A 134 -3.05 3.96 24.02
CA TYR A 134 -4.11 4.70 23.35
C TYR A 134 -5.25 5.03 24.31
N GLY A 135 -5.64 6.30 24.34
CA GLY A 135 -6.71 6.85 25.17
C GLY A 135 -8.09 6.24 24.93
N GLY A 136 -8.33 5.61 23.79
CA GLY A 136 -9.58 4.92 23.45
C GLY A 136 -10.55 5.70 22.56
N CYS A 137 -10.22 6.94 22.20
CA CYS A 137 -10.96 7.71 21.20
C CYS A 137 -10.04 8.63 20.38
N GLN A 138 -10.50 9.06 19.20
CA GLN A 138 -9.71 9.82 18.22
C GLN A 138 -8.41 9.11 17.88
N GLY A 139 -7.26 9.79 17.85
CA GLY A 139 -6.01 9.22 17.38
C GLY A 139 -5.90 9.27 15.86
N ASN A 140 -4.88 8.59 15.36
CA ASN A 140 -4.63 8.45 13.92
C ASN A 140 -4.42 6.99 13.50
N ALA A 141 -4.12 6.78 12.23
CA ALA A 141 -4.03 5.45 11.63
C ALA A 141 -2.75 4.67 12.01
N ASN A 142 -1.71 5.31 12.56
CA ASN A 142 -0.52 4.63 13.09
C ASN A 142 -0.82 3.99 14.46
N ASN A 143 -1.85 3.15 14.49
CA ASN A 143 -2.41 2.55 15.69
C ASN A 143 -2.94 1.15 15.34
N PHE A 144 -2.14 0.14 15.66
CA PHE A 144 -2.36 -1.26 15.32
C PHE A 144 -2.71 -2.05 16.58
N LYS A 145 -3.56 -3.07 16.44
CA LYS A 145 -3.99 -3.90 17.58
C LYS A 145 -2.94 -4.93 17.97
N SER A 146 -1.99 -5.22 17.08
CA SER A 146 -0.94 -6.21 17.30
C SER A 146 0.36 -5.80 16.62
N TYR A 147 1.46 -6.29 17.17
CA TYR A 147 2.79 -6.15 16.57
C TYR A 147 2.84 -6.66 15.13
N GLN A 148 2.23 -7.83 14.85
CA GLN A 148 2.21 -8.43 13.52
C GLN A 148 1.48 -7.58 12.48
N GLU A 149 0.36 -6.95 12.87
CA GLU A 149 -0.38 -6.03 12.01
C GLU A 149 0.45 -4.79 11.66
N CYS A 150 1.12 -4.20 12.65
CA CYS A 150 2.05 -3.09 12.43
C CYS A 150 3.17 -3.50 11.48
N GLN A 151 3.84 -4.63 11.73
CA GLN A 151 4.92 -5.11 10.88
C GLN A 151 4.47 -5.35 9.44
N LYS A 152 3.35 -6.06 9.25
CA LYS A 152 2.80 -6.35 7.92
C LYS A 152 2.39 -5.08 7.16
N THR A 153 2.00 -4.02 7.87
CA THR A 153 1.65 -2.74 7.25
C THR A 153 2.90 -1.93 6.91
N CYS A 154 3.87 -1.89 7.81
CA CYS A 154 5.01 -0.96 7.75
C CYS A 154 6.32 -1.57 7.23
N PHE A 155 6.40 -2.88 6.95
CA PHE A 155 7.65 -3.54 6.52
C PHE A 155 8.27 -2.98 5.23
N ARG A 156 7.47 -2.26 4.42
CA ARG A 156 7.94 -1.65 3.16
C ARG A 156 8.58 -0.27 3.36
N ILE A 157 8.61 0.25 4.59
CA ILE A 157 9.39 1.45 4.89
C ILE A 157 10.88 1.07 4.77
N PRO A 158 11.64 1.76 3.92
CA PRO A 158 13.04 1.43 3.73
C PRO A 158 13.84 1.73 5.00
N LYS A 159 14.92 0.99 5.21
CA LYS A 159 15.86 1.28 6.29
C LYS A 159 16.68 2.51 5.93
N ILE A 160 16.68 3.49 6.83
CA ILE A 160 17.32 4.79 6.67
C ILE A 160 18.36 4.94 7.79
N PRO A 161 19.50 5.60 7.61
CA PRO A 161 20.44 5.83 8.72
C PRO A 161 19.81 6.60 9.88
N GLN A 162 20.21 6.29 11.12
CA GLN A 162 19.59 6.86 12.34
C GLN A 162 19.57 8.39 12.34
N ILE A 163 20.68 9.01 11.93
CA ILE A 163 20.82 10.47 11.86
C ILE A 163 19.72 11.10 10.99
N CYS A 164 19.33 10.46 9.89
CA CYS A 164 18.33 10.99 8.95
C CYS A 164 16.88 10.81 9.42
N ARG A 165 16.66 10.15 10.56
CA ARG A 165 15.31 9.87 11.06
C ARG A 165 14.80 10.95 12.00
N PHE A 166 15.70 11.75 12.56
CA PHE A 166 15.33 12.86 13.44
C PHE A 166 14.56 13.95 12.69
N PRO A 167 13.66 14.69 13.34
CA PRO A 167 13.03 15.85 12.73
C PRO A 167 14.05 16.96 12.47
N LYS A 168 13.73 17.93 11.62
CA LYS A 168 14.51 19.17 11.55
C LYS A 168 14.47 19.88 12.89
N GLU A 169 15.58 20.50 13.28
CA GLU A 169 15.68 21.23 14.54
C GLU A 169 16.51 22.51 14.34
N GLU A 170 15.84 23.65 14.49
CA GLU A 170 16.44 24.98 14.28
C GLU A 170 17.34 25.37 15.45
N GLY A 171 17.04 24.88 16.66
CA GLY A 171 17.75 25.26 17.89
C GLY A 171 17.32 26.63 18.44
N PRO A 172 17.82 27.04 19.62
CA PRO A 172 17.38 28.27 20.28
C PRO A 172 18.06 29.55 19.74
N CYS A 173 19.18 29.41 19.05
CA CYS A 173 19.86 30.55 18.41
C CYS A 173 19.08 31.04 17.18
N ARG A 174 19.29 32.29 16.77
CA ARG A 174 18.47 33.00 15.76
C ARG A 174 19.20 33.32 14.46
N ALA A 175 20.35 32.70 14.19
CA ALA A 175 21.01 32.85 12.89
C ALA A 175 20.22 32.11 11.81
N LEU A 176 20.39 32.49 10.54
CA LEU A 176 19.69 31.89 9.41
C LEU A 176 20.68 31.13 8.53
N PHE A 177 21.21 30.01 9.02
CA PHE A 177 22.11 29.18 8.24
C PHE A 177 21.31 28.21 7.36
N PRO A 178 21.35 28.32 6.02
CA PRO A 178 20.66 27.36 5.15
C PRO A 178 21.31 25.99 5.28
N ARG A 179 20.50 24.97 5.50
CA ARG A 179 20.90 23.57 5.68
C ARG A 179 19.87 22.66 5.02
N TYR A 180 20.21 21.38 4.91
CA TYR A 180 19.29 20.34 4.46
C TYR A 180 19.06 19.31 5.56
N PHE A 181 17.85 18.78 5.65
CA PHE A 181 17.52 17.64 6.50
C PHE A 181 16.77 16.58 5.69
N PHE A 182 16.88 15.32 6.07
CA PHE A 182 16.08 14.27 5.45
C PHE A 182 14.70 14.21 6.09
N ASN A 183 13.66 14.44 5.30
CA ASN A 183 12.28 14.32 5.71
C ASN A 183 11.78 12.90 5.45
N MET A 184 11.57 12.14 6.53
CA MET A 184 11.05 10.77 6.47
C MET A 184 9.62 10.67 5.91
N THR A 185 8.81 11.73 6.03
CA THR A 185 7.42 11.74 5.53
C THR A 185 7.39 11.85 4.00
N THR A 186 8.20 12.74 3.43
CA THR A 186 8.32 12.93 1.98
C THR A 186 9.35 12.01 1.33
N MET A 187 10.21 11.39 2.15
CA MET A 187 11.36 10.58 1.74
C MET A 187 12.37 11.37 0.90
N GLN A 188 12.57 12.65 1.21
CA GLN A 188 13.41 13.58 0.45
C GLN A 188 14.26 14.44 1.37
N CYS A 189 15.39 14.93 0.86
CA CYS A 189 16.16 15.98 1.50
C CYS A 189 15.56 17.35 1.21
N GLU A 190 15.18 18.07 2.27
CA GLU A 190 14.48 19.35 2.20
C GLU A 190 15.31 20.45 2.87
N PRO A 191 15.25 21.69 2.36
CA PRO A 191 15.96 22.82 2.97
C PRO A 191 15.29 23.27 4.28
N PHE A 192 16.10 23.73 5.22
CA PHE A 192 15.65 24.43 6.44
C PHE A 192 16.69 25.44 6.93
N TYR A 193 16.30 26.32 7.85
CA TYR A 193 17.21 27.26 8.49
C TYR A 193 17.64 26.75 9.86
N TYR A 194 18.95 26.68 10.09
CA TYR A 194 19.53 26.34 11.38
C TYR A 194 19.95 27.60 12.13
N GLY A 195 19.49 27.70 13.38
CA GLY A 195 19.69 28.81 14.30
C GLY A 195 21.14 29.09 14.69
N GLY A 196 22.04 28.12 14.49
CA GLY A 196 23.48 28.27 14.75
C GLY A 196 23.99 27.58 16.01
N CYS A 197 23.11 27.10 16.89
CA CYS A 197 23.51 26.32 18.07
C CYS A 197 22.52 25.18 18.39
N GLN A 198 23.01 24.15 19.07
CA GLN A 198 22.27 22.94 19.43
C GLN A 198 21.70 22.20 18.20
N GLY A 199 20.50 21.64 18.30
CA GLY A 199 19.93 20.84 17.24
C GLY A 199 20.46 19.41 17.18
N ASN A 200 19.79 18.57 16.41
CA ASN A 200 20.23 17.21 16.12
C ASN A 200 21.09 17.12 14.84
N SER A 201 21.59 15.92 14.56
CA SER A 201 22.50 15.64 13.46
C SER A 201 21.84 15.51 12.09
N ASN A 202 20.50 15.55 11.97
CA ASN A 202 19.81 15.56 10.67
C ASN A 202 19.96 16.95 10.01
N ARG A 203 21.21 17.34 9.74
CA ARG A 203 21.60 18.67 9.31
C ARG A 203 22.84 18.57 8.44
N PHE A 204 22.62 18.70 7.15
CA PHE A 204 23.62 18.59 6.10
C PHE A 204 23.92 19.96 5.51
N GLN A 205 25.14 20.14 5.01
CA GLN A 205 25.60 21.40 4.43
C GLN A 205 24.91 21.69 3.09
N ASP A 206 24.63 20.65 2.31
CA ASP A 206 24.13 20.74 0.95
C ASP A 206 23.22 19.54 0.63
N LEU A 207 22.47 19.66 -0.47
CA LEU A 207 21.54 18.63 -0.91
C LEU A 207 22.25 17.31 -1.24
N THR A 208 23.44 17.37 -1.85
CA THR A 208 24.19 16.19 -2.29
C THR A 208 24.64 15.35 -1.10
N SER A 209 25.26 15.97 -0.10
CA SER A 209 25.69 15.28 1.13
C SER A 209 24.52 14.66 1.90
N CYS A 210 23.37 15.35 1.95
CA CYS A 210 22.14 14.78 2.51
C CYS A 210 21.66 13.56 1.72
N MET A 211 21.55 13.68 0.39
CA MET A 211 21.01 12.62 -0.45
C MET A 211 21.92 11.39 -0.47
N GLU A 212 23.22 11.56 -0.53
CA GLU A 212 24.20 10.48 -0.50
C GLU A 212 24.12 9.71 0.83
N TYR A 213 24.02 10.43 1.94
CA TYR A 213 23.98 9.80 3.26
C TYR A 213 22.61 9.17 3.57
N CYS A 214 21.51 9.86 3.27
CA CYS A 214 20.18 9.48 3.75
C CYS A 214 19.33 8.67 2.77
N SER A 215 19.61 8.75 1.47
CA SER A 215 18.75 8.08 0.49
C SER A 215 18.78 6.57 0.69
N PRO A 216 17.62 5.90 0.72
CA PRO A 216 17.58 4.46 0.81
C PRO A 216 18.22 3.85 -0.44
N HIS A 217 19.41 3.26 -0.29
CA HIS A 217 20.01 2.49 -1.36
C HIS A 217 19.09 1.30 -1.68
N LYS A 218 18.62 1.23 -2.92
CA LYS A 218 17.92 0.05 -3.41
C LYS A 218 18.90 -1.12 -3.34
N THR A 219 18.61 -2.09 -2.48
CA THR A 219 19.39 -3.32 -2.45
C THR A 219 19.16 -4.05 -3.76
N VAL A 220 20.24 -4.25 -4.51
CA VAL A 220 20.23 -5.04 -5.74
C VAL A 220 19.89 -6.48 -5.36
N PRO A 221 18.86 -7.11 -5.97
CA PRO A 221 18.50 -8.49 -5.66
C PRO A 221 19.71 -9.42 -5.82
N VAL A 222 19.84 -10.43 -4.95
CA VAL A 222 21.01 -11.34 -4.91
C VAL A 222 21.28 -11.99 -6.28
N LEU A 223 20.22 -12.35 -7.02
CA LEU A 223 20.35 -12.92 -8.36
C LEU A 223 21.11 -12.00 -9.36
N CYS A 224 21.03 -10.68 -9.17
CA CYS A 224 21.71 -9.71 -10.02
C CYS A 224 23.19 -9.55 -9.61
N LEU A 225 23.59 -10.09 -8.46
CA LEU A 225 24.96 -10.06 -7.97
C LEU A 225 25.78 -11.27 -8.46
N ASP A 226 25.13 -12.28 -9.02
CA ASP A 226 25.80 -13.40 -9.65
C ASP A 226 26.70 -12.93 -10.80
N HIS A 227 27.80 -13.63 -11.02
CA HIS A 227 28.73 -13.35 -12.11
C HIS A 227 28.09 -13.62 -13.47
N LEU A 228 28.59 -12.96 -14.51
CA LEU A 228 28.26 -13.31 -15.89
C LEU A 228 28.77 -14.72 -16.17
N ASP A 229 27.85 -15.61 -16.53
CA ASP A 229 28.17 -16.98 -16.94
C ASP A 229 27.57 -17.24 -18.32
N LYS A 230 28.45 -17.47 -19.30
CA LYS A 230 28.05 -17.78 -20.68
C LYS A 230 27.43 -19.18 -20.80
N GLY A 231 27.59 -20.05 -19.81
CA GLY A 231 27.17 -21.44 -19.87
C GLY A 231 28.15 -22.32 -20.64
N ARG A 232 27.73 -23.56 -20.91
CA ARG A 232 28.63 -24.63 -21.44
C ARG A 232 28.16 -25.24 -22.77
N CYS A 233 27.15 -24.65 -23.41
CA CYS A 233 26.64 -25.11 -24.70
C CYS A 233 27.31 -24.35 -25.87
N SER A 234 26.74 -24.43 -27.09
CA SER A 234 27.33 -23.83 -28.30
C SER A 234 26.37 -22.97 -29.11
N ALA A 235 25.24 -22.55 -28.54
CA ALA A 235 24.34 -21.60 -29.20
C ALA A 235 24.87 -20.16 -29.08
N SER A 236 24.44 -19.27 -29.97
CA SER A 236 24.71 -17.84 -29.89
C SER A 236 23.41 -17.10 -29.61
N ILE A 237 23.08 -16.90 -28.33
CA ILE A 237 21.82 -16.29 -27.91
C ILE A 237 22.11 -14.98 -27.18
N THR A 238 21.64 -13.86 -27.74
CA THR A 238 21.67 -12.56 -27.08
C THR A 238 20.85 -12.58 -25.80
N ARG A 239 21.51 -12.26 -24.69
CA ARG A 239 20.92 -12.10 -23.35
C ARG A 239 21.46 -10.84 -22.70
N TYR A 240 20.89 -10.46 -21.57
CA TYR A 240 21.31 -9.31 -20.79
C TYR A 240 21.68 -9.73 -19.38
N TYR A 241 22.67 -9.07 -18.79
CA TYR A 241 23.05 -9.26 -17.39
C TYR A 241 23.25 -7.89 -16.73
N TYR A 242 23.11 -7.86 -15.41
CA TYR A 242 23.40 -6.69 -14.60
C TYR A 242 24.90 -6.64 -14.29
N ASN A 243 25.57 -5.61 -14.78
CA ASN A 243 26.96 -5.33 -14.48
C ASN A 243 27.06 -4.48 -13.20
N LYS A 244 27.61 -5.08 -12.14
CA LYS A 244 27.76 -4.43 -10.83
C LYS A 244 28.73 -3.24 -10.81
N ALA A 245 29.68 -3.18 -11.74
CA ALA A 245 30.68 -2.12 -11.84
C ALA A 245 30.08 -0.88 -12.50
N THR A 246 29.36 -1.06 -13.61
CA THR A 246 28.72 0.04 -14.33
C THR A 246 27.33 0.37 -13.79
N LYS A 247 26.74 -0.50 -12.96
CA LYS A 247 25.34 -0.43 -12.48
C LYS A 247 24.31 -0.47 -13.61
N MET A 248 24.67 -1.05 -14.76
CA MET A 248 23.84 -1.10 -15.95
C MET A 248 23.53 -2.53 -16.39
N CYS A 249 22.45 -2.67 -17.17
CA CYS A 249 22.13 -3.92 -17.87
C CYS A 249 22.79 -3.92 -19.24
N GLU A 250 23.70 -4.87 -19.44
CA GLU A 250 24.57 -5.00 -20.60
C GLU A 250 24.28 -6.30 -21.35
N GLU A 251 24.51 -6.31 -22.66
CA GLU A 251 24.28 -7.47 -23.52
C GLU A 251 25.45 -8.47 -23.43
N PHE A 252 25.15 -9.76 -23.50
CA PHE A 252 26.16 -10.82 -23.67
C PHE A 252 25.62 -12.00 -24.49
N VAL A 253 26.54 -12.78 -25.07
CA VAL A 253 26.23 -14.01 -25.79
C VAL A 253 26.16 -15.18 -24.81
N TYR A 254 24.97 -15.75 -24.65
CA TYR A 254 24.71 -16.94 -23.85
C TYR A 254 24.70 -18.20 -24.72
N SER A 255 25.38 -19.23 -24.22
CA SER A 255 25.60 -20.49 -24.92
C SER A 255 24.37 -21.39 -25.07
N GLY A 256 23.28 -21.09 -24.35
CA GLY A 256 22.00 -21.82 -24.44
C GLY A 256 21.72 -22.84 -23.33
N CYS A 257 22.69 -23.16 -22.46
CA CYS A 257 22.45 -23.98 -21.27
C CYS A 257 23.40 -23.64 -20.10
N GLY A 258 23.00 -24.01 -18.88
CA GLY A 258 23.73 -23.62 -17.66
C GLY A 258 23.59 -22.13 -17.37
N GLY A 259 24.63 -21.49 -16.88
CA GLY A 259 24.60 -20.06 -16.56
C GLY A 259 24.24 -19.77 -15.10
N SER A 260 24.26 -18.47 -14.76
CA SER A 260 23.85 -17.93 -13.47
C SER A 260 22.45 -17.29 -13.54
N SER A 261 21.94 -16.85 -12.39
CA SER A 261 20.64 -16.16 -12.33
C SER A 261 20.68 -14.76 -12.92
N ASN A 262 21.87 -14.19 -13.13
CA ASN A 262 22.09 -12.90 -13.76
C ASN A 262 22.03 -13.02 -15.29
N ASN A 263 20.90 -13.53 -15.81
CA ASN A 263 20.69 -13.82 -17.23
C ASN A 263 19.24 -13.52 -17.61
N PHE A 264 19.04 -12.45 -18.34
CA PHE A 264 17.74 -11.89 -18.71
C PHE A 264 17.51 -11.95 -20.21
N VAL A 265 16.27 -12.24 -20.60
CA VAL A 265 15.89 -12.33 -22.02
C VAL A 265 15.89 -10.95 -22.69
N SER A 266 15.66 -9.88 -21.94
CA SER A 266 15.60 -8.51 -22.49
C SER A 266 16.26 -7.52 -21.55
N ARG A 267 16.79 -6.42 -22.12
CA ARG A 267 17.34 -5.32 -21.33
C ARG A 267 16.32 -4.78 -20.32
N GLN A 268 15.06 -4.69 -20.74
CA GLN A 268 14.00 -4.17 -19.89
C GLN A 268 13.73 -5.07 -18.68
N SER A 269 13.70 -6.40 -18.86
CA SER A 269 13.51 -7.31 -17.73
C SER A 269 14.68 -7.28 -16.75
N CYS A 270 15.93 -7.16 -17.24
CA CYS A 270 17.09 -6.89 -16.39
C CYS A 270 16.93 -5.57 -15.62
N VAL A 271 16.57 -4.48 -16.30
CA VAL A 271 16.42 -3.15 -15.68
C VAL A 271 15.32 -3.17 -14.62
N ASP A 272 14.18 -3.79 -14.89
CA ASP A 272 13.06 -3.83 -13.95
C ASP A 272 13.38 -4.63 -12.68
N VAL A 273 14.17 -5.71 -12.82
CA VAL A 273 14.56 -6.56 -11.70
C VAL A 273 15.75 -5.96 -10.93
N CYS A 274 16.82 -5.59 -11.63
CA CYS A 274 18.12 -5.28 -11.05
C CYS A 274 18.40 -3.78 -10.86
N VAL A 275 17.83 -2.91 -11.70
CA VAL A 275 18.08 -1.46 -11.64
C VAL A 275 16.94 -0.74 -10.91
N LYS A 276 15.68 -1.09 -11.19
CA LYS A 276 14.51 -0.39 -10.63
C LYS A 276 14.06 -0.92 -9.27
N GLY A 277 14.57 -2.07 -8.83
CA GLY A 277 14.22 -2.72 -7.57
C GLY A 277 12.87 -3.41 -7.67
N ALA A 278 12.86 -4.73 -7.49
CA ALA A 278 11.75 -5.63 -7.77
C ALA A 278 10.37 -5.14 -7.30
N LYS A 279 9.51 -4.75 -8.26
CA LYS A 279 8.06 -4.91 -8.10
C LYS A 279 7.78 -6.42 -8.17
N LYS A 280 7.50 -7.08 -7.04
CA LYS A 280 6.94 -8.44 -7.06
C LYS A 280 5.58 -8.38 -7.75
N GLN A 281 5.51 -8.72 -9.02
CA GLN A 281 4.26 -9.13 -9.66
C GLN A 281 4.02 -10.59 -9.27
N THR A 282 2.98 -10.81 -8.48
CA THR A 282 2.41 -12.13 -8.20
C THR A 282 1.95 -12.75 -9.51
N GLY A 283 2.61 -13.84 -9.94
CA GLY A 283 2.27 -14.56 -11.16
C GLY A 283 0.91 -15.27 -11.05
N GLN A 284 0.02 -15.00 -12.00
CA GLN A 284 -0.94 -15.97 -12.49
C GLN A 284 -0.25 -16.79 -13.60
N GLY A 285 0.36 -17.91 -13.22
CA GLY A 285 0.96 -18.87 -14.14
C GLY A 285 0.60 -20.27 -13.70
N LYS A 286 -0.32 -20.91 -14.43
CA LYS A 286 -0.82 -22.27 -14.17
C LYS A 286 0.32 -23.30 -14.20
N GLY A 287 0.74 -23.79 -13.03
CA GLY A 287 1.61 -24.94 -12.92
C GLY A 287 0.85 -26.23 -13.23
N ARG A 288 1.08 -26.82 -14.42
CA ARG A 288 0.77 -28.22 -14.67
C ARG A 288 1.66 -29.08 -13.75
N ARG A 289 1.04 -29.80 -12.80
CA ARG A 289 1.72 -30.81 -11.97
C ARG A 289 2.23 -31.93 -12.87
N MET A 290 3.55 -32.07 -13.01
CA MET A 290 4.15 -33.34 -13.39
C MET A 290 4.06 -34.30 -12.20
N ARG A 291 3.41 -35.44 -12.44
CA ARG A 291 3.23 -36.54 -11.50
C ARG A 291 4.56 -37.31 -11.43
N ARG A 292 5.31 -37.14 -10.35
CA ARG A 292 6.54 -37.91 -10.10
C ARG A 292 6.15 -39.30 -9.60
N ASN A 293 6.34 -40.31 -10.46
CA ASN A 293 6.15 -41.71 -10.12
C ASN A 293 7.25 -42.12 -9.12
N ARG A 294 6.87 -42.70 -7.99
CA ARG A 294 7.77 -43.07 -6.90
C ARG A 294 7.90 -44.59 -6.92
N ASN A 295 8.85 -45.10 -7.70
CA ASN A 295 9.39 -46.45 -7.57
C ASN A 295 10.88 -46.37 -7.90
N ASN A 296 11.72 -46.43 -6.87
CA ASN A 296 12.82 -47.39 -6.82
C ASN A 296 13.48 -47.34 -5.44
N HIS A 297 13.41 -48.49 -4.81
CA HIS A 297 14.10 -48.91 -3.60
C HIS A 297 15.56 -49.18 -3.98
N ILE A 298 16.53 -48.50 -3.38
CA ILE A 298 17.94 -48.92 -3.45
C ILE A 298 18.50 -48.91 -2.03
N THR A 299 18.80 -50.12 -1.60
CA THR A 299 19.50 -50.57 -0.40
C THR A 299 20.91 -49.98 -0.30
N PHE A 300 21.28 -49.53 0.89
CA PHE A 300 22.66 -49.26 1.28
C PHE A 300 23.37 -50.59 1.59
N LEU A 301 24.48 -50.87 0.90
CA LEU A 301 25.53 -51.76 1.39
C LEU A 301 26.83 -50.97 1.40
N GLN A 302 27.44 -50.95 2.57
CA GLN A 302 28.72 -50.34 2.89
C GLN A 302 29.87 -51.20 2.33
N ALA A 303 30.92 -50.54 1.85
CA ALA A 303 32.31 -50.98 1.91
C ALA A 303 33.17 -49.71 1.99
#